data_AF-A0A955N555-F1
#
_entry.id   AF-A0A955N555-F1
#
_cell.length_a   1.000
_cell.length_b   1.000
_cell.length_c   1.000
_cell.angle_alpha   90.00
_cell.angle_beta   90.00
_cell.angle_gamma   90.00
#
_symmetry.space_group_name_H-M   'P 1'
#
loop_
_entity.id
_entity.type
_entity.pdbx_description
1 polymer ?
#
loop_
_entity_poly.entity_id
_entity_poly.type
_entity_poly.pdbx_seq_one_letter_code
_entity_poly.pdbx_strand_id
1 'polypeptide(L)'
;MMVGAQSYANTQIQTASSVQVVVFLYDGAISSMKLAQEGMATLNYQDKARFLDRALRVIGELSASLNMEEGGGIAKDLRRMYEYIQ
;
A
#
# COMPACT_ATOMS: atom_id res chain seq x y z
N MET A 1 -24.64 5.88 11.30
CA MET A 1 -23.58 5.63 12.29
C MET A 1 -22.28 5.19 11.59
N MET A 2 -21.57 6.11 10.92
CA MET A 2 -20.40 5.76 10.08
C MET A 2 -19.14 6.57 10.45
N VAL A 3 -19.02 7.00 11.72
CA VAL A 3 -17.89 7.79 12.23
C VAL A 3 -16.94 6.95 13.11
N GLY A 4 -17.41 5.82 13.64
CA GLY A 4 -16.61 4.96 14.53
C GLY A 4 -15.43 4.31 13.83
N ALA A 5 -15.67 3.50 12.78
CA ALA A 5 -14.62 2.71 12.14
C ALA A 5 -13.45 3.54 11.57
N GLN A 6 -13.76 4.70 10.97
CA GLN A 6 -12.73 5.60 10.43
C GLN A 6 -11.91 6.28 11.53
N SER A 7 -12.54 6.64 12.65
CA SER A 7 -11.87 7.21 13.81
C SER A 7 -10.92 6.19 14.45
N TYR A 8 -11.36 4.96 14.65
CA TYR A 8 -10.52 3.88 15.20
C TYR A 8 -9.31 3.57 14.31
N ALA A 9 -9.51 3.46 12.99
CA ALA A 9 -8.42 3.26 12.04
C ALA A 9 -7.39 4.41 12.12
N ASN A 10 -7.85 5.65 12.21
CA ASN A 10 -6.97 6.82 12.35
C ASN A 10 -6.20 6.83 13.68
N THR A 11 -6.84 6.50 14.81
CA THR A 11 -6.16 6.42 16.11
C THR A 11 -5.09 5.32 16.12
N GLN A 12 -5.36 4.19 15.48
CA GLN A 12 -4.41 3.08 15.38
C GLN A 12 -3.19 3.45 14.52
N ILE A 13 -3.38 4.23 13.45
CA ILE A 13 -2.28 4.77 12.63
C ILE A 13 -1.46 5.81 13.41
N GLN A 14 -2.10 6.68 14.20
CA GLN A 14 -1.41 7.75 14.95
C GLN A 14 -0.56 7.25 16.12
N THR A 15 -0.87 6.07 16.65
CA THR A 15 -0.14 5.44 17.77
C THR A 15 0.76 4.28 17.34
N ALA A 16 0.71 3.93 16.05
CA ALA A 16 1.53 2.87 15.48
C ALA A 16 3.00 3.27 15.40
N SER A 17 3.89 2.30 15.63
CA SER A 17 5.30 2.44 15.29
C SER A 17 5.47 2.55 13.76
N SER A 18 6.59 3.13 13.31
CA SER A 18 6.91 3.23 11.88
C SER A 18 6.84 1.87 11.16
N VAL A 19 7.28 0.80 11.84
CA VAL A 19 7.19 -0.58 11.32
C VAL A 19 5.72 -1.01 11.16
N GLN A 20 4.85 -0.70 12.11
CA GLN A 20 3.42 -1.02 12.01
C GLN A 20 2.74 -0.25 10.87
N VAL A 21 3.11 1.01 10.65
CA VAL A 21 2.62 1.78 9.49
C VAL A 21 3.02 1.12 8.18
N VAL A 22 4.27 0.65 8.05
CA VAL A 22 4.74 -0.08 6.88
C VAL A 22 3.92 -1.37 6.65
N VAL A 23 3.63 -2.13 7.71
CA VAL A 23 2.77 -3.32 7.62
C VAL A 23 1.37 -2.97 7.13
N PHE A 24 0.76 -1.90 7.65
CA PHE A 24 -0.57 -1.46 7.20
C PHE A 24 -0.59 -1.02 5.74
N LEU A 25 0.50 -0.42 5.24
CA LEU A 25 0.64 -0.10 3.82
C LEU A 25 0.68 -1.39 2.98
N TYR A 26 1.49 -2.38 3.36
CA TYR A 26 1.51 -3.66 2.69
C TYR A 26 0.14 -4.35 2.66
N ASP A 27 -0.56 -4.40 3.80
CA ASP A 27 -1.91 -4.97 3.88
C ASP A 27 -2.89 -4.23 2.95
N GLY A 28 -2.81 -2.89 2.92
CA GLY A 28 -3.60 -2.05 2.04
C GLY A 28 -3.32 -2.30 0.55
N ALA A 29 -2.06 -2.46 0.16
CA ALA A 29 -1.67 -2.77 -1.21
C ALA A 29 -2.16 -4.17 -1.62
N ILE A 30 -1.94 -5.18 -0.79
CA ILE A 30 -2.37 -6.57 -1.03
C ILE A 30 -3.89 -6.65 -1.17
N SER A 31 -4.63 -6.01 -0.25
CA SER A 31 -6.09 -5.95 -0.31
C SER A 31 -6.58 -5.27 -1.59
N SER A 32 -5.95 -4.18 -1.99
CA SER A 32 -6.30 -3.48 -3.23
C SER A 32 -6.04 -4.36 -4.47
N MET A 33 -4.91 -5.09 -4.52
CA MET A 33 -4.65 -6.01 -5.62
C MET A 33 -5.69 -7.14 -5.72
N LYS A 34 -6.15 -7.69 -4.58
CA LYS A 34 -7.22 -8.70 -4.56
C LYS A 34 -8.53 -8.15 -5.12
N LEU A 35 -8.92 -6.94 -4.74
CA LEU A 35 -10.12 -6.29 -5.29
C LEU A 35 -9.97 -5.97 -6.78
N ALA A 36 -8.77 -5.60 -7.24
CA ALA A 36 -8.51 -5.42 -8.66
C ALA A 36 -8.68 -6.74 -9.44
N GLN A 37 -8.21 -7.87 -8.89
CA GLN A 37 -8.40 -9.20 -9.47
C GLN A 37 -9.89 -9.59 -9.55
N GLU A 38 -10.67 -9.29 -8.51
CA GLU A 38 -12.13 -9.49 -8.53
C GLU A 38 -12.81 -8.64 -9.61
N GLY A 39 -12.40 -7.38 -9.76
CA GLY A 39 -12.87 -6.51 -10.85
C GLY A 39 -12.56 -7.09 -12.23
N MET A 40 -11.40 -7.72 -12.42
CA MET A 40 -11.09 -8.44 -13.66
C MET A 40 -12.01 -9.65 -13.89
N ALA A 41 -12.22 -10.46 -12.85
CA ALA A 41 -13.05 -11.68 -12.94
C ALA A 41 -14.52 -11.37 -13.23
N THR A 42 -15.02 -10.23 -12.74
CA THR A 42 -16.41 -9.78 -12.90
C THR A 42 -16.62 -8.84 -14.11
N LEU A 43 -15.59 -8.62 -14.92
CA LEU A 43 -15.58 -7.66 -16.05
C LEU A 43 -15.88 -6.20 -15.63
N ASN A 44 -15.73 -5.88 -14.35
CA ASN A 44 -15.83 -4.53 -13.82
C ASN A 44 -14.46 -3.83 -13.93
N TYR A 45 -14.18 -3.32 -15.13
CA TYR A 45 -12.91 -2.67 -15.44
C TYR A 45 -12.69 -1.35 -14.69
N GLN A 46 -13.76 -0.69 -14.25
CA GLN A 46 -13.66 0.54 -13.48
C GLN A 46 -13.08 0.25 -12.09
N ASP A 47 -13.59 -0.77 -11.40
CA ASP A 47 -13.05 -1.17 -10.09
C ASP A 47 -11.66 -1.80 -10.23
N LYS A 48 -11.41 -2.59 -11.29
CA LYS A 48 -10.03 -3.02 -11.62
C LYS A 48 -9.08 -1.82 -11.64
N ALA A 49 -9.37 -0.81 -12.46
CA ALA A 49 -8.49 0.33 -12.64
C ALA A 49 -8.30 1.11 -11.33
N ARG A 50 -9.40 1.35 -10.60
CA ARG A 50 -9.39 2.07 -9.32
C ARG A 50 -8.52 1.37 -8.27
N PHE A 51 -8.68 0.06 -8.08
CA PHE A 51 -7.94 -0.66 -7.06
C PHE A 51 -6.49 -0.93 -7.47
N LEU A 52 -6.21 -1.09 -8.76
CA LEU A 52 -4.84 -1.17 -9.26
C LEU A 52 -4.08 0.15 -9.06
N ASP A 53 -4.69 1.30 -9.38
CA ASP A 53 -4.12 2.63 -9.12
C ASP A 53 -3.84 2.82 -7.62
N ARG A 54 -4.78 2.40 -6.76
CA ARG A 54 -4.59 2.43 -5.31
C ARG A 54 -3.39 1.60 -4.86
N ALA A 55 -3.21 0.38 -5.38
CA ALA A 55 -2.07 -0.46 -5.04
C ALA A 55 -0.75 0.21 -5.48
N LEU A 56 -0.68 0.72 -6.72
CA LEU A 56 0.50 1.39 -7.26
C LEU A 56 0.89 2.65 -6.46
N ARG A 57 -0.09 3.44 -6.00
CA ARG A 57 0.16 4.57 -5.10
C ARG A 57 0.84 4.12 -3.81
N VAL A 58 0.34 3.07 -3.16
CA VAL A 58 0.93 2.56 -1.92
C VAL A 58 2.36 2.07 -2.14
N ILE A 59 2.63 1.37 -3.24
CA ILE A 59 3.99 0.96 -3.60
C ILE A 59 4.88 2.19 -3.84
N GLY A 60 4.35 3.24 -4.49
CA GLY A 60 5.04 4.51 -4.66
C GLY A 60 5.41 5.17 -3.34
N GLU A 61 4.50 5.20 -2.37
CA GLU A 61 4.76 5.74 -1.02
C GLU A 61 5.81 4.91 -0.27
N LEU A 62 5.71 3.57 -0.31
CA LEU A 62 6.72 2.69 0.27
C LEU A 62 8.11 2.94 -0.34
N SER A 63 8.16 3.10 -1.66
CA SER A 63 9.38 3.43 -2.40
C SER A 63 9.93 4.79 -2.00
N ALA A 64 9.09 5.82 -1.92
CA ALA A 64 9.48 7.17 -1.47
C ALA A 64 9.97 7.20 -0.01
N SER A 65 9.46 6.30 0.84
CA SER A 65 9.82 6.23 2.27
C SER A 65 11.18 5.58 2.56
N LEU A 66 11.84 4.97 1.57
CA LEU A 66 13.13 4.31 1.76
C LEU A 66 14.23 5.32 2.13
N ASN A 67 14.91 5.07 3.25
CA ASN A 67 16.13 5.78 3.60
C ASN A 67 17.29 5.24 2.74
N MET A 68 17.60 5.95 1.65
CA MET A 68 18.65 5.54 0.71
C MET A 68 20.07 5.86 1.21
N GLU A 69 20.21 6.74 2.21
CA GLU A 69 21.51 7.13 2.78
C GLU A 69 22.01 6.08 3.76
N GLU A 70 21.15 5.64 4.70
CA GLU A 70 21.51 4.69 5.76
C GLU A 70 21.03 3.26 5.48
N GLY A 71 20.03 3.06 4.62
CA GLY A 71 19.41 1.75 4.39
C GLY A 71 20.26 0.76 3.56
N GLY A 72 21.42 1.20 3.06
CA GLY A 72 22.44 0.34 2.46
C GLY A 72 21.93 -0.57 1.33
N GLY A 73 22.32 -1.84 1.35
CA GLY A 73 21.92 -2.83 0.34
C GLY A 73 20.41 -3.12 0.34
N ILE A 74 19.79 -3.18 1.51
CA ILE A 74 18.37 -3.50 1.66
C ILE A 74 17.50 -2.43 0.99
N ALA A 75 17.79 -1.15 1.22
CA ALA A 75 17.04 -0.06 0.56
C ALA A 75 17.18 -0.10 -0.97
N LYS A 76 18.35 -0.47 -1.50
CA LYS A 76 18.56 -0.64 -2.95
C LYS A 76 17.76 -1.81 -3.51
N ASP A 77 17.74 -2.94 -2.80
CA ASP A 77 17.01 -4.13 -3.23
C ASP A 77 15.49 -3.88 -3.21
N LEU A 78 14.99 -3.23 -2.16
CA LEU A 78 13.60 -2.82 -2.05
C LEU A 78 13.22 -1.80 -3.14
N ARG A 79 14.08 -0.80 -3.41
CA ARG A 79 13.85 0.17 -4.50
C ARG A 79 13.67 -0.54 -5.84
N ARG A 80 14.59 -1.46 -6.18
CA ARG A 80 14.50 -2.23 -7.44
C ARG A 80 13.25 -3.09 -7.51
N MET A 81 12.86 -3.70 -6.39
CA MET A 81 11.62 -4.49 -6.32
C MET A 81 10.39 -3.61 -6.55
N TYR A 82 10.31 -2.43 -5.93
CA TYR A 82 9.19 -1.53 -6.11
C TYR A 82 9.15 -0.93 -7.52
N GLU A 83 10.29 -0.59 -8.11
CA GLU A 83 10.40 -0.13 -9.51
C GLU A 83 9.95 -1.21 -10.51
N TYR A 84 10.20 -2.49 -10.22
CA TYR A 84 9.72 -3.59 -11.06
C TYR A 84 8.19 -3.76 -11.03
N ILE A 85 7.55 -3.38 -9.92
CA ILE A 85 6.09 -3.51 -9.74
C ILE A 85 5.33 -2.37 -10.45
N GLN A 86 5.95 -1.20 -10.59
CA GLN A 86 5.36 -0.01 -11.21
C GLN A 86 5.45 -0.04 -12.74
#